data_AF-A0A942PE14-F1
#
_entry.id   AF-A0A942PE14-F1
#
_cell.length_a   1.000
_cell.length_b   1.000
_cell.length_c   1.000
_cell.angle_alpha   90.00
_cell.angle_beta   90.00
_cell.angle_gamma   90.00
#
_symmetry.space_group_name_H-M   'P 1'
#
loop_
_entity.id
_entity.type
_entity.pdbx_description
1 polymer ?
#
loop_
_entity_poly.entity_id
_entity_poly.type
_entity_poly.pdbx_seq_one_letter_code
_entity_poly.pdbx_strand_id
1 'polypeptide(L)'
;MKNKIIWVFVMILLVGGGCKATKKTTASIPEPKMEDHASQAYAFKSGVFYTYDFNDGPGYIADDKAIINKLLAAKIPVKDIWFKAGSSSCVPPGSDMAMTVIVEPVFLVRLENSSAEITGLGFKKTDEIGLGDCAYYVRRYAF
;
A
#
# COMPACT_ATOMS: atom_id res chain seq x y z
N MET A 1 -4.31 76.30 -5.70
CA MET A 1 -3.28 75.68 -6.57
C MET A 1 -3.04 74.28 -5.98
N LYS A 2 -3.79 73.23 -6.34
CA LYS A 2 -3.66 72.33 -7.51
C LYS A 2 -2.22 71.85 -7.77
N ASN A 3 -1.95 70.59 -7.41
CA ASN A 3 -1.25 69.52 -8.18
C ASN A 3 -0.82 68.43 -7.18
N LYS A 4 -1.58 67.35 -6.95
CA LYS A 4 -1.62 66.10 -7.71
C LYS A 4 -0.26 65.69 -8.28
N ILE A 5 0.47 64.83 -7.56
CA ILE A 5 1.36 63.83 -8.17
C ILE A 5 1.04 62.48 -7.54
N ILE A 6 0.47 61.65 -8.40
CA ILE A 6 0.10 60.25 -8.24
C ILE A 6 1.39 59.44 -8.42
N TRP A 7 1.77 58.64 -7.42
CA TRP A 7 2.73 57.55 -7.63
C TRP A 7 2.02 56.23 -7.38
N VAL A 8 1.64 55.62 -8.50
CA VAL A 8 1.21 54.23 -8.62
C VAL A 8 2.47 53.36 -8.53
N PHE A 9 2.54 52.49 -7.52
CA PHE A 9 3.38 51.30 -7.50
C PHE A 9 2.54 50.21 -6.83
N VAL A 10 1.72 49.50 -7.60
CA VAL A 10 2.05 48.19 -8.18
C VAL A 10 2.41 47.17 -7.10
N MET A 11 1.37 46.51 -6.60
CA MET A 11 1.17 45.06 -6.74
C MET A 11 2.37 44.16 -6.43
N ILE A 12 2.45 43.66 -5.19
CA ILE A 12 3.02 42.33 -4.94
C ILE A 12 2.00 41.53 -4.11
N LEU A 13 1.16 40.82 -4.86
CA LEU A 13 0.39 39.67 -4.43
C LEU A 13 1.37 38.60 -3.94
N LEU A 14 1.54 38.48 -2.62
CA LEU A 14 2.03 37.24 -2.02
C LEU A 14 0.88 36.22 -2.02
N VAL A 15 0.59 35.69 -3.21
CA VAL A 15 -0.07 34.39 -3.31
C VAL A 15 0.94 33.40 -2.76
N GLY A 16 0.81 33.10 -1.46
CA GLY A 16 1.43 31.94 -0.86
C GLY A 16 0.89 30.71 -1.56
N GLY A 17 1.53 30.37 -2.69
CA GLY A 17 1.39 29.10 -3.37
C GLY A 17 1.88 28.03 -2.41
N GLY A 18 0.99 27.57 -1.54
CA GLY A 18 1.16 26.31 -0.86
C GLY A 18 1.27 25.25 -1.94
N CYS A 19 2.50 24.86 -2.25
CA CYS A 19 2.79 23.59 -2.90
C CYS A 19 2.24 22.50 -1.98
N LYS A 20 0.93 22.22 -2.09
CA LYS A 20 0.43 20.89 -1.78
C LYS A 20 1.13 20.02 -2.79
N ALA A 21 2.19 19.35 -2.34
CA ALA A 21 2.78 18.24 -3.07
C ALA A 21 1.66 17.24 -3.28
N THR A 22 1.00 17.32 -4.44
CA THR A 22 0.05 16.34 -4.91
C THR A 22 0.87 15.06 -5.04
N LYS A 23 0.85 14.23 -3.99
CA LYS A 23 1.45 12.90 -4.03
C LYS A 23 0.87 12.23 -5.27
N LYS A 24 1.73 11.86 -6.22
CA LYS A 24 1.33 11.08 -7.39
C LYS A 24 0.68 9.80 -6.88
N THR A 25 -0.63 9.73 -6.91
CA THR A 25 -1.37 8.48 -6.77
C THR A 25 -1.35 7.84 -8.14
N THR A 26 -0.64 6.73 -8.29
CA THR A 26 -0.59 5.97 -9.53
C THR A 26 -2.01 5.48 -9.85
N ALA A 27 -2.48 5.73 -11.08
CA ALA A 27 -3.88 5.48 -11.45
C ALA A 27 -4.18 4.01 -11.82
N SER A 28 -3.14 3.16 -11.89
CA SER A 28 -3.24 1.77 -12.32
C SER A 28 -2.47 0.85 -11.40
N ILE A 29 -2.89 -0.42 -11.36
CA ILE A 29 -2.18 -1.49 -10.67
C ILE A 29 -0.87 -1.78 -11.43
N PRO A 30 0.31 -1.72 -10.80
CA PRO A 30 1.57 -2.12 -11.42
C PRO A 30 1.62 -3.63 -11.62
N GLU A 31 2.48 -4.10 -12.53
CA GLU A 31 2.72 -5.54 -12.68
C GLU A 31 3.35 -6.12 -11.39
N PRO A 32 2.84 -7.26 -10.87
CA PRO A 32 3.38 -7.86 -9.66
C PRO A 32 4.75 -8.49 -9.92
N LYS A 33 5.67 -8.28 -8.98
CA LYS A 33 6.89 -9.07 -8.88
C LYS A 33 6.68 -10.21 -7.89
N MET A 34 7.02 -11.43 -8.30
CA MET A 34 7.07 -12.57 -7.37
C MET A 34 8.31 -12.47 -6.47
N GLU A 35 8.11 -12.58 -5.16
CA GLU A 35 9.15 -12.58 -4.13
C GLU A 35 9.00 -13.83 -3.24
N ASP A 36 10.14 -14.32 -2.74
CA ASP A 36 10.21 -15.38 -1.73
C ASP A 36 10.69 -14.75 -0.41
N HIS A 37 9.80 -14.72 0.58
CA HIS A 37 10.02 -14.13 1.90
C HIS A 37 10.21 -15.17 3.00
N ALA A 38 10.06 -16.46 2.68
CA ALA A 38 10.24 -17.52 3.65
C ALA A 38 11.65 -18.12 3.59
N SER A 39 12.32 -18.15 2.43
CA SER A 39 13.73 -18.54 2.36
C SER A 39 14.71 -17.36 2.54
N GLN A 40 14.24 -16.13 2.34
CA GLN A 40 15.06 -14.93 2.44
C GLN A 40 14.47 -13.96 3.47
N ALA A 41 15.25 -13.62 4.49
CA ALA A 41 14.87 -12.61 5.47
C ALA A 41 14.69 -11.25 4.77
N TYR A 42 13.46 -10.74 4.77
CA TYR A 42 13.13 -9.52 4.05
C TYR A 42 13.37 -8.27 4.91
N ALA A 43 13.99 -7.25 4.31
CA ALA A 43 14.12 -5.94 4.90
C ALA A 43 13.02 -5.01 4.35
N PHE A 44 11.91 -4.92 5.08
CA PHE A 44 10.85 -3.96 4.74
C PHE A 44 11.37 -2.53 4.85
N LYS A 45 11.09 -1.70 3.83
CA LYS A 45 11.42 -0.27 3.86
C LYS A 45 10.61 0.43 4.95
N SER A 46 11.14 1.50 5.53
CA SER A 46 10.43 2.32 6.51
C SER A 46 9.07 2.83 5.98
N GLY A 47 8.10 2.95 6.88
CA GLY A 47 6.76 3.45 6.55
C GLY A 47 5.74 3.08 7.61
N VAL A 48 4.47 3.32 7.30
CA VAL A 48 3.33 2.90 8.11
C VAL A 48 2.66 1.70 7.45
N PHE A 49 2.49 0.62 8.22
CA PHE A 49 2.01 -0.66 7.71
C PHE A 49 0.57 -0.95 8.12
N TYR A 50 -0.16 -1.58 7.22
CA TYR A 50 -1.54 -2.00 7.40
C TYR A 50 -1.74 -3.40 6.85
N THR A 51 -2.50 -4.22 7.55
CA THR A 51 -2.90 -5.57 7.15
C THR A 51 -4.41 -5.60 6.90
N TYR A 52 -4.85 -6.28 5.84
CA TYR A 52 -6.28 -6.45 5.55
C TYR A 52 -6.89 -7.51 6.48
N ASP A 53 -8.04 -7.22 7.07
CA ASP A 53 -8.79 -8.20 7.84
C ASP A 53 -9.63 -9.09 6.91
N PHE A 54 -9.20 -10.34 6.77
CA PHE A 54 -9.91 -11.33 5.96
C PHE A 54 -11.16 -11.91 6.63
N ASN A 55 -11.38 -11.67 7.92
CA ASN A 55 -12.55 -12.17 8.65
C ASN A 55 -13.83 -11.36 8.32
N ASP A 56 -13.67 -10.12 7.88
CA ASP A 56 -14.78 -9.22 7.50
C ASP A 56 -15.19 -9.35 6.01
N GLY A 57 -14.75 -10.42 5.32
CA GLY A 57 -15.04 -10.67 3.90
C GLY A 57 -15.24 -12.16 3.58
N PRO A 58 -15.47 -12.53 2.30
CA PRO A 58 -15.41 -13.94 1.91
C PRO A 58 -14.02 -14.45 2.27
N GLY A 59 -13.92 -15.45 3.15
CA GLY A 59 -12.68 -15.97 3.77
C GLY A 59 -11.62 -16.55 2.80
N TYR A 60 -11.75 -16.25 1.52
CA TYR A 60 -10.81 -16.47 0.45
C TYR A 60 -10.88 -15.27 -0.49
N ILE A 61 -9.86 -14.40 -0.48
CA ILE A 61 -9.73 -13.40 -1.53
C ILE A 61 -8.88 -14.01 -2.64
N ALA A 62 -9.56 -14.53 -3.66
CA ALA A 62 -8.91 -15.02 -4.87
C ALA A 62 -8.38 -13.88 -5.75
N ASP A 63 -8.87 -12.65 -5.56
CA ASP A 63 -8.55 -11.50 -6.40
C ASP A 63 -8.02 -10.32 -5.56
N ASP A 64 -6.69 -10.30 -5.39
CA ASP A 64 -5.96 -9.19 -4.79
C ASP A 64 -6.17 -7.88 -5.54
N LYS A 65 -6.39 -7.90 -6.86
CA LYS A 65 -6.61 -6.69 -7.66
C LYS A 65 -7.88 -5.96 -7.24
N ALA A 66 -8.90 -6.67 -6.76
CA ALA A 66 -10.11 -6.05 -6.23
C ALA A 66 -9.83 -5.18 -5.00
N ILE A 67 -8.97 -5.64 -4.07
CA ILE A 67 -8.57 -4.85 -2.89
C ILE A 67 -7.69 -3.66 -3.33
N ILE A 68 -6.75 -3.89 -4.24
CA ILE A 68 -5.90 -2.82 -4.78
C ILE A 68 -6.76 -1.72 -5.43
N ASN A 69 -7.76 -2.10 -6.23
CA ASN A 69 -8.68 -1.15 -6.85
C ASN A 69 -9.46 -0.33 -5.81
N LYS A 70 -9.86 -0.91 -4.67
CA LYS A 70 -10.47 -0.14 -3.57
C LYS A 70 -9.52 0.93 -3.02
N LEU A 71 -8.24 0.58 -2.81
CA LEU A 71 -7.21 1.52 -2.36
C LEU A 71 -6.99 2.66 -3.36
N LEU A 72 -6.94 2.32 -4.66
CA LEU A 72 -6.76 3.29 -5.74
C LEU A 72 -7.98 4.21 -5.89
N ALA A 73 -9.19 3.67 -5.84
CA ALA A 73 -10.43 4.44 -5.91
C ALA A 73 -10.57 5.42 -4.72
N ALA A 74 -10.15 4.99 -3.52
CA ALA A 74 -10.06 5.85 -2.34
C ALA A 74 -8.85 6.79 -2.35
N LYS A 75 -8.05 6.78 -3.42
CA LYS A 75 -6.85 7.63 -3.61
C LYS A 75 -5.81 7.49 -2.49
N ILE A 76 -5.73 6.32 -1.87
CA ILE A 76 -4.74 6.03 -0.84
C ILE A 76 -3.34 6.07 -1.48
N PRO A 77 -2.38 6.85 -0.93
CA PRO A 77 -1.03 6.99 -1.50
C PRO A 77 -0.14 5.79 -1.12
N VAL A 78 -0.50 4.63 -1.66
CA VAL A 78 0.21 3.36 -1.45
C VAL A 78 1.63 3.43 -2.02
N LYS A 79 2.58 2.79 -1.34
CA LYS A 79 3.97 2.66 -1.80
C LYS A 79 4.33 1.24 -2.19
N ASP A 80 3.96 0.28 -1.36
CA ASP A 80 4.13 -1.12 -1.64
C ASP A 80 2.91 -1.90 -1.14
N ILE A 81 2.59 -2.98 -1.85
CA ILE A 81 1.66 -4.00 -1.40
C ILE A 81 2.37 -5.35 -1.52
N TRP A 82 2.25 -6.18 -0.50
CA TRP A 82 2.61 -7.58 -0.55
C TRP A 82 1.37 -8.43 -0.31
N PHE A 83 1.12 -9.37 -1.21
CA PHE A 83 0.02 -10.30 -1.13
C PHE A 83 0.53 -11.74 -1.15
N LYS A 84 0.15 -12.49 -0.12
CA LYS A 84 0.29 -13.95 -0.04
C LYS A 84 -1.11 -14.55 -0.01
N ALA A 85 -1.43 -15.39 -0.98
CA ALA A 85 -2.71 -16.10 -1.00
C ALA A 85 -2.74 -17.16 0.12
N GLY A 86 -3.93 -17.41 0.66
CA GLY A 86 -4.16 -18.52 1.56
C GLY A 86 -4.06 -19.86 0.82
N SER A 87 -3.66 -20.91 1.53
CA SER A 87 -3.52 -22.27 0.99
C SER A 87 -3.76 -23.31 2.06
N SER A 88 -4.26 -24.49 1.69
CA SER A 88 -4.33 -25.67 2.57
C SER A 88 -3.09 -26.57 2.45
N SER A 89 -2.10 -26.12 1.68
CA SER A 89 -0.81 -26.79 1.55
C SER A 89 0.33 -25.79 1.41
N CYS A 90 1.52 -26.23 1.83
CA CYS A 90 2.74 -25.47 1.70
C CYS A 90 3.80 -26.34 1.04
N VAL A 91 4.42 -25.82 -0.01
CA VAL A 91 5.51 -26.48 -0.74
C VAL A 91 6.76 -25.64 -0.54
N PRO A 92 7.74 -26.13 0.24
CA PRO A 92 9.03 -25.46 0.37
C PRO A 92 9.75 -25.31 -0.98
N PRO A 93 10.52 -24.23 -1.21
CA PRO A 93 11.32 -24.05 -2.41
C PRO A 93 12.27 -25.23 -2.60
N GLY A 94 12.29 -25.79 -3.81
CA GLY A 94 13.12 -26.94 -4.14
C GLY A 94 12.59 -28.30 -3.62
N SER A 95 11.38 -28.35 -3.08
CA SER A 95 10.68 -29.59 -2.72
C SER A 95 9.51 -29.85 -3.66
N ASP A 96 9.34 -31.11 -4.09
CA ASP A 96 8.13 -31.56 -4.80
C ASP A 96 7.04 -32.07 -3.84
N MET A 97 7.33 -32.11 -2.53
CA MET A 97 6.39 -32.56 -1.50
C MET A 97 5.64 -31.37 -0.89
N ALA A 98 4.30 -31.45 -0.95
CA ALA A 98 3.40 -30.53 -0.28
C ALA A 98 3.08 -31.02 1.14
N MET A 99 3.29 -30.17 2.13
CA MET A 99 2.82 -30.41 3.50
C MET A 99 1.40 -29.89 3.63
N THR A 100 0.49 -30.70 4.19
CA THR A 100 -0.87 -30.26 4.54
C THR A 100 -0.80 -29.35 5.77
N VAL A 101 -0.91 -28.05 5.55
CA VAL A 101 -0.89 -27.01 6.59
C VAL A 101 -1.85 -25.89 6.18
N ILE A 102 -2.47 -25.25 7.16
CA ILE A 102 -3.29 -24.06 6.90
C ILE A 102 -2.36 -22.86 6.82
N VAL A 103 -2.21 -22.30 5.61
CA VAL A 103 -1.48 -21.06 5.36
C VAL A 103 -2.48 -19.93 5.27
N GLU A 104 -2.42 -19.02 6.23
CA GLU A 104 -3.28 -17.84 6.25
C GLU A 104 -2.90 -16.86 5.13
N PRO A 105 -3.89 -16.23 4.46
CA PRO A 105 -3.65 -15.16 3.52
C PRO A 105 -3.09 -13.93 4.24
N VAL A 106 -2.22 -13.18 3.57
CA VAL A 106 -1.72 -11.90 4.07
C VAL A 106 -1.80 -10.85 2.98
N PHE A 107 -2.32 -9.68 3.32
CA PHE A 107 -2.32 -8.51 2.43
C PHE A 107 -1.77 -7.32 3.21
N LEU A 108 -0.47 -7.07 3.02
CA LEU A 108 0.28 -6.04 3.73
C LEU A 108 0.47 -4.83 2.83
N VAL A 109 0.10 -3.65 3.32
CA VAL A 109 0.21 -2.37 2.62
C VAL A 109 1.17 -1.47 3.36
N ARG A 110 2.11 -0.85 2.64
CA ARG A 110 2.98 0.21 3.15
C ARG A 110 2.56 1.56 2.60
N LEU A 111 2.35 2.50 3.52
CA LEU A 111 2.15 3.92 3.24
C LEU A 111 3.36 4.73 3.73
N GLU A 112 3.53 5.92 3.17
CA GLU A 112 4.52 6.87 3.70
C GLU A 112 4.09 7.42 5.06
N ASN A 113 2.81 7.78 5.19
CA ASN A 113 2.22 8.39 6.38
C ASN A 113 0.97 7.60 6.77
N SER A 114 0.57 7.71 8.04
CA SER A 114 -0.68 7.14 8.53
C SER A 114 -1.87 7.73 7.77
N SER A 115 -2.89 6.92 7.49
CA SER A 115 -4.17 7.38 6.93
C SER A 115 -5.30 6.74 7.73
N ALA A 116 -6.30 7.52 8.13
CA ALA A 116 -7.51 6.98 8.74
C ALA A 116 -8.42 6.31 7.69
N GLU A 117 -8.39 6.80 6.46
CA GLU A 117 -9.28 6.39 5.36
C GLU A 117 -9.07 4.91 4.99
N ILE A 118 -7.83 4.42 5.03
CA ILE A 118 -7.52 3.01 4.76
C ILE A 118 -8.18 2.07 5.78
N THR A 119 -8.39 2.52 7.02
CA THR A 119 -9.04 1.72 8.07
C THR A 119 -10.49 1.41 7.72
N GLY A 120 -11.19 2.37 7.12
CA GLY A 120 -12.56 2.19 6.62
C GLY A 120 -12.67 1.23 5.43
N LEU A 121 -11.55 0.77 4.87
CA LEU A 121 -11.51 -0.19 3.77
C LEU A 121 -11.24 -1.63 4.26
N GLY A 122 -11.33 -1.89 5.57
CA GLY A 122 -11.08 -3.21 6.16
C GLY A 122 -9.61 -3.48 6.50
N PHE A 123 -8.77 -2.43 6.54
CA PHE A 123 -7.39 -2.55 6.96
C PHE A 123 -7.21 -2.17 8.42
N LYS A 124 -6.27 -2.83 9.09
CA LYS A 124 -5.84 -2.52 10.45
C LYS A 124 -4.38 -2.15 10.42
N LYS A 125 -4.02 -1.06 11.10
CA LYS A 125 -2.61 -0.69 11.29
C LYS A 125 -1.91 -1.82 12.05
N THR A 126 -0.70 -2.18 11.65
CA THR A 126 0.08 -3.23 12.31
C THR A 126 1.53 -2.79 12.52
N ASP A 127 2.08 -3.20 13.65
CA ASP A 127 3.52 -3.11 13.94
C ASP A 127 4.22 -4.48 13.74
N GLU A 128 3.44 -5.55 13.55
CA GLU A 128 3.91 -6.88 13.17
C GLU A 128 4.08 -6.95 11.65
N ILE A 129 5.22 -6.48 11.17
CA ILE A 129 5.53 -6.42 9.75
C ILE A 129 6.02 -7.80 9.30
N GLY A 130 5.15 -8.55 8.63
CA GLY A 130 5.50 -9.87 8.13
C GLY A 130 4.45 -10.43 7.17
N LEU A 131 4.84 -11.50 6.49
CA LEU A 131 3.96 -12.25 5.58
C LEU A 131 3.64 -13.65 6.11
N GLY A 132 4.02 -13.94 7.36
CA GLY A 132 3.85 -15.23 8.01
C GLY A 132 4.63 -16.37 7.34
N ASP A 133 4.39 -17.58 7.79
CA ASP A 133 5.05 -18.78 7.26
C ASP A 133 4.62 -19.10 5.83
N CYS A 134 5.42 -19.92 5.15
CA CYS A 134 5.13 -20.39 3.79
C CYS A 134 4.97 -19.27 2.75
N ALA A 135 5.64 -18.14 2.95
CA ALA A 135 5.66 -16.98 2.07
C ALA A 135 6.59 -17.15 0.85
N TYR A 136 6.53 -18.30 0.17
CA TYR A 136 7.38 -18.62 -0.99
C TYR A 136 6.91 -17.98 -2.30
N TYR A 137 5.61 -17.68 -2.39
CA TYR A 137 4.97 -17.06 -3.55
C TYR A 137 4.21 -15.80 -3.15
N VAL A 138 4.97 -14.74 -2.87
CA VAL A 138 4.41 -13.44 -2.53
C VAL A 138 4.38 -12.56 -3.78
N ARG A 139 3.23 -11.96 -4.07
CA ARG A 139 3.14 -10.91 -5.09
C ARG A 139 3.41 -9.56 -4.45
N ARG A 140 4.39 -8.84 -4.98
CA ARG A 140 4.66 -7.45 -4.60
C ARG A 140 4.25 -6.49 -5.71
N TYR A 141 3.50 -5.45 -5.33
CA TYR A 141 3.13 -4.33 -6.18
C TYR A 141 3.86 -3.07 -5.67
N ALA A 142 4.75 -2.49 -6.48
CA ALA A 142 5.48 -1.27 -6.14
C ALA A 142 4.87 -0.07 -6.89
N PHE A 143 4.41 0.94 -6.13
CA PHE A 143 3.63 2.09 -6.63
C PHE A 143 4.45 3.38 -6.74
#